data_AF-A0A7X9SXE3-F1
#
_entry.id   AF-A0A7X9SXE3-F1
#
_cell.length_a   1.000
_cell.length_b   1.000
_cell.length_c   1.000
_cell.angle_alpha   90.00
_cell.angle_beta   90.00
_cell.angle_gamma   90.00
#
_symmetry.space_group_name_H-M   'P 1'
#
loop_
_entity.id
_entity.type
_entity.pdbx_description
1 polymer ?
#
loop_
_entity_poly.entity_id
_entity_poly.type
_entity_poly.pdbx_seq_one_letter_code
_entity_poly.pdbx_strand_id
1 'polypeptide(L)'
;MTTRFLVAEAYLIVGASVLAMTMWLTLIRQAGPDRAAVAHFLPPLISIALGALLLGEDASPLALAMCIPVAIGVALATRRPRSTAVPRKLD
;
A
#
# COMPACT_ATOMS: atom_id res chain seq x y z
N MET A 1 -11.54 -10.69 -32.26
CA MET A 1 -10.98 -10.11 -31.02
C MET A 1 -11.86 -8.94 -30.62
N THR A 2 -12.57 -9.03 -29.50
CA THR A 2 -13.52 -8.00 -29.07
C THR A 2 -12.76 -6.78 -28.52
N THR A 3 -13.09 -5.55 -28.93
CA THR A 3 -12.38 -4.33 -28.47
C THR A 3 -12.28 -4.22 -26.95
N ARG A 4 -13.35 -4.63 -26.23
CA ARG A 4 -13.38 -4.66 -24.75
C ARG A 4 -12.28 -5.56 -24.16
N PHE A 5 -11.98 -6.67 -24.82
CA PHE A 5 -10.95 -7.61 -24.38
C PHE A 5 -9.56 -6.96 -24.50
N LEU A 6 -9.25 -6.35 -25.65
CA LEU A 6 -7.98 -5.66 -25.87
C LEU A 6 -7.76 -4.51 -24.88
N VAL A 7 -8.81 -3.74 -24.57
CA VAL A 7 -8.74 -2.66 -23.59
C VAL A 7 -8.50 -3.19 -22.17
N ALA A 8 -9.21 -4.24 -21.77
CA ALA A 8 -9.02 -4.87 -20.46
C ALA A 8 -7.60 -5.45 -20.31
N GLU A 9 -7.10 -6.10 -21.36
CA GLU A 9 -5.75 -6.67 -21.37
C GLU A 9 -4.67 -5.58 -21.33
N ALA A 10 -4.81 -4.53 -22.14
CA ALA A 10 -3.90 -3.39 -22.10
C ALA A 10 -3.88 -2.72 -20.71
N TYR A 11 -5.04 -2.59 -20.06
CA TYR A 11 -5.14 -2.08 -18.69
C TYR A 11 -4.39 -2.94 -17.67
N LEU A 12 -4.52 -4.27 -17.75
CA LEU A 12 -3.81 -5.19 -16.85
C LEU A 12 -2.30 -5.19 -17.09
N ILE A 13 -1.87 -5.13 -18.35
CA ILE A 13 -0.45 -5.08 -18.70
C ILE A 13 0.17 -3.78 -18.20
N VAL A 14 -0.42 -2.63 -18.54
CA VAL A 14 0.18 -1.33 -18.25
C VAL A 14 -0.03 -0.92 -16.79
N GLY A 15 -1.28 -0.95 -16.32
CA GLY A 15 -1.63 -0.50 -14.98
C GLY A 15 -1.25 -1.50 -13.90
N ALA A 16 -1.80 -2.72 -13.98
CA ALA A 16 -1.61 -3.71 -12.92
C ALA A 16 -0.20 -4.33 -12.91
N SER A 17 0.50 -4.37 -14.04
CA SER A 17 1.84 -4.98 -14.11
C SER A 17 2.96 -3.95 -14.18
N VAL A 18 3.11 -3.23 -15.30
CA VAL A 18 4.27 -2.36 -15.53
C VAL A 18 4.33 -1.23 -14.49
N LEU A 19 3.23 -0.49 -14.31
CA LEU A 19 3.18 0.63 -13.38
C LEU A 19 3.30 0.17 -11.92
N ALA A 20 2.53 -0.85 -11.52
CA ALA A 20 2.57 -1.36 -10.16
C ALA A 20 3.96 -1.90 -9.77
N MET A 21 4.59 -2.70 -10.65
CA MET A 21 5.92 -3.25 -10.39
C MET A 21 6.98 -2.14 -10.36
N THR A 22 6.88 -1.14 -11.23
CA THR A 22 7.78 0.02 -11.23
C THR A 22 7.65 0.81 -9.93
N MET A 23 6.43 1.09 -9.47
CA MET A 23 6.18 1.75 -8.19
C MET A 23 6.73 0.91 -7.03
N TRP A 24 6.52 -0.40 -7.05
CA TRP A 24 7.00 -1.32 -6.02
C TRP A 24 8.53 -1.31 -5.91
N LEU A 25 9.23 -1.48 -7.03
CA LEU A 25 10.69 -1.45 -7.06
C LEU A 25 11.24 -0.07 -6.67
N THR A 26 10.57 1.00 -7.08
CA THR A 26 10.93 2.37 -6.69
C THR A 26 10.77 2.59 -5.20
N LEU A 27 9.69 2.05 -4.61
CA LEU A 27 9.43 2.12 -3.17
C LEU A 27 10.49 1.34 -2.38
N ILE A 28 10.85 0.12 -2.81
CA ILE A 28 11.95 -0.64 -2.21
C ILE A 28 13.24 0.15 -2.28
N ARG A 29 13.57 0.75 -3.44
CA ARG A 29 14.80 1.54 -3.61
C ARG A 29 14.88 2.74 -2.67
N GLN A 30 13.75 3.41 -2.39
CA GLN A 30 13.73 4.61 -1.54
C GLN A 30 13.61 4.31 -0.04
N ALA A 31 12.78 3.34 0.34
CA ALA A 31 12.43 3.08 1.74
C ALA A 31 13.10 1.82 2.33
N GLY A 32 13.67 0.97 1.48
CA GLY A 32 14.17 -0.35 1.86
C GLY A 32 13.06 -1.41 1.91
N PRO A 33 13.42 -2.71 1.80
CA PRO A 33 12.48 -3.81 1.68
C PRO A 33 11.54 -3.96 2.88
N ASP A 34 12.03 -3.79 4.11
CA ASP A 34 11.22 -3.91 5.33
C ASP A 34 10.10 -2.87 5.40
N ARG A 35 10.40 -1.61 5.10
CA ARG A 35 9.40 -0.53 5.13
C ARG A 35 8.46 -0.62 3.93
N ALA A 36 8.96 -1.03 2.77
CA ALA A 36 8.15 -1.23 1.59
C ALA A 36 7.11 -2.33 1.81
N ALA A 37 7.44 -3.42 2.50
CA ALA A 37 6.50 -4.50 2.80
C ALA A 37 5.21 -4.02 3.48
N VAL A 38 5.30 -2.98 4.32
CA VAL A 38 4.15 -2.37 5.00
C VAL A 38 3.10 -1.83 4.01
N ALA A 39 3.51 -1.40 2.82
CA ALA A 39 2.59 -0.89 1.80
C ALA A 39 1.58 -1.94 1.33
N HIS A 40 1.85 -3.24 1.51
CA HIS A 40 0.90 -4.31 1.18
C HIS A 40 -0.30 -4.40 2.12
N PHE A 41 -0.28 -3.67 3.25
CA PHE A 41 -1.44 -3.55 4.14
C PHE A 41 -2.38 -2.40 3.76
N LEU A 42 -2.00 -1.58 2.77
CA LEU A 42 -2.81 -0.46 2.29
C LEU A 42 -3.94 -0.85 1.31
N PRO A 43 -3.79 -1.84 0.41
CA PRO A 43 -4.83 -2.23 -0.55
C PRO A 43 -6.21 -2.49 0.06
N PRO A 44 -6.37 -3.17 1.22
CA PRO A 44 -7.70 -3.34 1.82
C PRO A 44 -8.39 -2.02 2.15
N LEU A 45 -7.66 -1.04 2.71
CA LEU A 45 -8.20 0.29 3.02
C LEU A 45 -8.65 1.02 1.76
N ILE A 46 -7.80 0.99 0.73
CA ILE A 46 -8.07 1.65 -0.55
C ILE A 46 -9.26 0.98 -1.24
N SER A 47 -9.32 -0.35 -1.26
CA SER A 47 -10.42 -1.11 -1.86
C SER A 47 -11.75 -0.82 -1.18
N ILE A 48 -11.82 -0.75 0.15
CA ILE A 48 -13.06 -0.40 0.88
C ILE A 48 -13.49 1.03 0.54
N ALA A 49 -12.55 1.98 0.56
CA ALA A 49 -12.85 3.37 0.22
C ALA A 49 -13.34 3.53 -1.23
N LEU A 50 -12.71 2.84 -2.18
CA LEU A 50 -13.13 2.85 -3.58
C LEU A 50 -14.46 2.10 -3.79
N GLY A 51 -14.72 1.00 -3.08
CA GLY A 51 -16.00 0.29 -3.13
C GLY A 51 -17.15 1.18 -2.65
N ALA A 52 -16.96 1.88 -1.53
CA ALA A 52 -17.93 2.85 -1.04
C ALA A 52 -18.13 4.02 -2.02
N LEU A 53 -17.05 4.57 -2.59
CA LEU A 53 -17.12 5.77 -3.43
C LEU A 53 -17.59 5.51 -4.87
N LEU A 54 -17.10 4.45 -5.52
CA LEU A 54 -17.39 4.15 -6.92
C LEU A 54 -18.58 3.21 -7.12
N LEU A 55 -18.74 2.22 -6.23
CA LEU A 55 -19.82 1.24 -6.34
C LEU A 55 -21.03 1.60 -5.47
N GLY A 56 -20.88 2.55 -4.53
CA GLY A 56 -21.94 2.93 -3.60
C GLY A 56 -22.24 1.84 -2.57
N GLU A 57 -21.27 0.96 -2.30
CA GLU A 57 -21.44 -0.11 -1.32
C GLU A 57 -21.54 0.48 0.09
N ASP A 58 -22.51 0.00 0.87
CA ASP A 58 -22.61 0.32 2.29
C ASP A 58 -21.37 -0.23 3.01
N ALA A 59 -20.45 0.66 3.35
CA ALA A 59 -19.25 0.30 4.10
C ALA A 59 -19.68 -0.29 5.45
N SER A 60 -19.57 -1.61 5.57
CA SER A 60 -19.90 -2.32 6.81
C SER A 60 -19.18 -1.65 7.98
N PRO A 61 -19.89 -1.26 9.06
CA PRO A 61 -19.26 -0.65 10.23
C PRO A 61 -18.13 -1.50 10.81
N LEU A 62 -18.25 -2.83 10.69
CA LEU A 62 -17.22 -3.78 11.09
C LEU A 62 -15.98 -3.71 10.18
N ALA A 63 -16.18 -3.58 8.86
CA ALA A 63 -15.06 -3.40 7.91
C ALA A 63 -14.31 -2.09 8.19
N LEU A 64 -15.05 -1.01 8.49
CA LEU A 64 -14.46 0.26 8.88
C LEU A 64 -13.70 0.17 10.22
N ALA A 65 -14.22 -0.58 11.18
CA ALA A 65 -13.53 -0.84 12.44
C ALA A 65 -12.21 -1.61 12.23
N MET A 66 -12.16 -2.55 11.29
CA MET A 66 -10.94 -3.30 10.95
C MET A 66 -9.89 -2.45 10.22
N CYS A 67 -10.28 -1.34 9.58
CA CYS A 67 -9.33 -0.37 9.03
C CYS A 67 -8.47 0.29 10.12
N ILE A 68 -8.98 0.40 11.36
CA ILE A 68 -8.30 1.08 12.47
C ILE A 68 -6.98 0.39 12.86
N PRO A 69 -6.94 -0.90 13.24
CA PRO A 69 -5.69 -1.57 13.59
C PRO A 69 -4.72 -1.66 12.41
N VAL A 70 -5.22 -1.77 11.17
CA VAL A 70 -4.38 -1.75 9.95
C VAL A 70 -3.71 -0.39 9.80
N ALA A 71 -4.47 0.71 9.91
CA ALA A 71 -3.93 2.07 9.83
C ALA A 71 -2.90 2.32 10.95
N ILE A 72 -3.16 1.83 12.17
CA ILE A 72 -2.22 1.91 13.28
C ILE A 72 -0.93 1.13 12.97
N GLY A 73 -1.03 -0.12 12.52
CA GLY A 73 0.11 -0.96 12.17
C GLY A 73 0.98 -0.34 11.07
N VAL A 74 0.33 0.15 10.01
CA VAL A 74 1.01 0.87 8.92
C VAL A 74 1.71 2.11 9.45
N ALA A 75 1.03 2.95 10.24
CA ALA A 75 1.60 4.18 10.79
C ALA A 75 2.76 3.91 11.75
N LEU A 76 2.69 2.85 12.57
CA LEU A 76 3.78 2.46 13.46
C LEU A 76 5.00 1.96 12.68
N ALA A 77 4.79 1.10 11.69
CA ALA A 77 5.88 0.54 10.89
C ALA A 77 6.54 1.58 9.96
N THR A 78 5.79 2.61 9.54
CA THR A 78 6.34 3.73 8.76
C THR A 78 6.93 4.87 9.60
N ARG A 79 6.82 4.85 10.94
CA ARG A 79 7.57 5.81 11.79
C ARG A 79 9.06 5.52 11.71
N ARG A 80 9.90 6.55 11.54
CA ARG A 80 11.37 6.38 11.57
C ARG A 80 11.78 5.95 12.99
N PRO A 81 12.63 4.92 13.16
CA PRO A 81 13.23 4.65 14.45
C PRO A 81 13.92 5.93 14.92
N ARG A 82 13.64 6.39 16.15
CA ARG A 82 14.47 7.44 16.75
C ARG A 82 15.88 6.89 16.78
N SER A 83 16.81 7.58 16.13
CA SER A 83 18.23 7.24 16.19
C SER A 83 18.64 7.28 17.66
N THR A 84 18.74 6.10 18.28
CA THR A 84 19.39 5.94 19.57
C THR A 84 20.86 6.20 19.31
N ALA A 85 21.29 7.44 19.53
CA ALA A 85 22.69 7.82 19.47
C ALA A 85 23.46 6.91 20.44
N VAL A 86 24.21 5.95 19.91
CA VAL A 86 25.13 5.14 20.69
C VAL A 86 26.20 6.10 21.23
N PRO A 87 26.35 6.25 22.55
CA PRO A 87 27.38 7.13 23.10
C PRO A 87 28.73 6.53 22.71
N ARG A 88 29.49 7.29 21.91
CA ARG A 88 30.86 6.98 21.56
C ARG A 88 31.64 6.89 22.86
N LYS A 89 32.07 5.68 23.24
CA LYS A 89 33.08 5.51 24.28
C LYS A 89 34.29 6.33 23.82
N LEU A 90 34.63 7.34 24.60
CA LEU A 90 35.90 8.06 24.52
C LEU A 90 36.91 7.14 25.20
N ASP A 91 37.77 6.55 24.38
CA ASP A 91 39.00 5.89 24.83
C ASP A 91 40.03 6.95 25.26
#